data_AF-A0A9E5H0J4-F1
#
_entry.id   AF-A0A9E5H0J4-F1
#
_cell.length_a   1.000
_cell.length_b   1.000
_cell.length_c   1.000
_cell.angle_alpha   90.00
_cell.angle_beta   90.00
_cell.angle_gamma   90.00
#
_symmetry.space_group_name_H-M   'P 1'
#
loop_
_entity.id
_entity.type
_entity.pdbx_description
1 polymer ?
#
loop_
_entity_poly.entity_id
_entity_poly.type
_entity_poly.pdbx_seq_one_letter_code
_entity_poly.pdbx_strand_id
1 'polypeptide(L)'
;MTSFAQAPHQWQPNQNRYILEERISLFFTAVWILYILLSPLYIFSKGLPQPADYLLFFCGFPALFVTMIRHRGGLSKVFLFGFMFALLTMAINLVHFSFLFDDRLLKHSVYYMFNFAAFYYTIVMFRQSPEILNRLTYIAVAAAITFQFIYAPFFGGIDVSRNTGTFNNPNQLAYWCVLSTAILIILKRDQPFTLLDLALFGMLLFLQSLSLSKAGLIVSALLIPLIVFLPNMPNYGRILTLVGLFAFLFSQAIQPDTLQRRFTQIEQFTAVADRIHNIGEEDDDSASGRGYDRIIEFPHYIFFGAGEGAFYRFGIGAQEIHSGFGTLIFSYGIAGVLFFLMFISAVFYRLPTHYYLLLGMVFLFGIPHQNIRFTYFWIFLGIAHSHHLYYAARDKNYKKKNLSYQKIQK
;
A
#
# COMPACT_ATOMS: atom_id res chain seq x y z
N MET A 1 50.33 -16.03 41.08
CA MET A 1 50.13 -14.56 41.12
C MET A 1 49.54 -14.17 39.78
N THR A 2 48.21 -14.10 39.66
CA THR A 2 47.42 -12.84 39.63
C THR A 2 47.90 -11.88 38.52
N SER A 3 47.11 -11.42 37.55
CA SER A 3 45.69 -11.04 37.60
C SER A 3 45.05 -10.93 36.20
N PHE A 4 43.76 -11.28 36.18
CA PHE A 4 42.66 -10.75 35.39
C PHE A 4 42.85 -9.39 34.66
N ALA A 5 42.46 -9.37 33.39
CA ALA A 5 41.73 -8.24 32.80
C ALA A 5 40.66 -8.80 31.85
N GLN A 6 39.41 -8.47 32.16
CA GLN A 6 38.18 -9.05 31.62
C GLN A 6 37.91 -8.57 30.18
N ALA A 7 37.54 -9.51 29.31
CA ALA A 7 36.96 -9.22 28.01
C ALA A 7 35.60 -8.50 28.17
N PRO A 8 35.25 -7.57 27.27
CA PRO A 8 33.97 -6.88 27.34
C PRO A 8 32.83 -7.89 27.21
N HIS A 9 31.97 -7.88 28.22
CA HIS A 9 30.79 -8.72 28.36
C HIS A 9 29.90 -8.55 27.11
N GLN A 10 30.03 -9.46 26.15
CA GLN A 10 29.09 -9.58 25.04
C GLN A 10 27.72 -9.84 25.65
N TRP A 11 26.78 -8.93 25.42
CA TRP A 11 25.38 -9.15 25.74
C TRP A 11 24.89 -10.32 24.90
N GLN A 12 24.84 -11.50 25.51
CA GLN A 12 24.18 -12.67 24.95
C GLN A 12 22.70 -12.59 25.32
N PRO A 13 21.78 -12.35 24.38
CA PRO A 13 20.37 -12.46 24.69
C PRO A 13 20.10 -13.91 25.06
N ASN A 14 19.61 -14.11 26.30
CA ASN A 14 19.21 -15.38 26.89
C ASN A 14 18.66 -16.36 25.83
N GLN A 15 19.54 -17.28 25.40
CA GLN A 15 19.16 -18.51 24.73
C GLN A 15 18.62 -19.44 25.80
N ASN A 16 17.29 -19.44 25.97
CA ASN A 16 16.45 -20.54 26.47
C ASN A 16 15.25 -20.00 27.24
N ARG A 17 14.17 -19.75 26.52
CA ARG A 17 12.82 -20.16 26.89
C ARG A 17 12.03 -20.40 25.61
N TYR A 18 12.20 -21.60 25.09
CA TYR A 18 11.22 -22.24 24.21
C TYR A 18 9.90 -22.30 24.97
N ILE A 19 8.95 -21.45 24.61
CA ILE A 19 7.54 -21.62 24.96
C ILE A 19 6.80 -21.62 23.62
N LEU A 20 6.55 -22.85 23.14
CA LEU A 20 5.75 -23.23 21.99
C LEU A 20 6.08 -22.53 20.65
N GLU A 21 6.61 -23.31 19.71
CA GLU A 21 6.35 -23.10 18.29
C GLU A 21 4.83 -23.14 18.08
N GLU A 22 4.13 -22.02 18.27
CA GLU A 22 2.81 -21.83 17.67
C GLU A 22 3.07 -21.75 16.16
N ARG A 23 3.02 -22.94 15.53
CA ARG A 23 2.56 -23.06 14.15
C ARG A 23 1.45 -22.04 13.97
N ILE A 24 1.50 -21.24 12.90
CA ILE A 24 0.37 -20.38 12.57
C ILE A 24 -0.88 -21.22 12.74
N SER A 25 -1.83 -20.78 13.57
CA SER A 25 -3.11 -21.49 13.56
C SER A 25 -3.55 -21.44 12.10
N LEU A 26 -3.80 -22.59 11.48
CA LEU A 26 -4.18 -22.65 10.06
C LEU A 26 -5.27 -21.60 9.77
N PHE A 27 -6.12 -21.37 10.77
CA PHE A 27 -7.05 -20.25 10.88
C PHE A 27 -6.43 -18.86 10.61
N PHE A 28 -5.41 -18.38 11.32
CA PHE A 28 -4.85 -17.02 11.07
C PHE A 28 -4.20 -16.88 9.69
N THR A 29 -3.56 -17.93 9.18
CA THR A 29 -3.07 -17.93 7.79
C THR A 29 -4.24 -17.86 6.82
N ALA A 30 -5.29 -18.64 7.05
CA ALA A 30 -6.49 -18.63 6.21
C ALA A 30 -7.16 -17.24 6.22
N VAL A 31 -7.30 -16.61 7.40
CA VAL A 31 -7.82 -15.23 7.53
C VAL A 31 -6.98 -14.25 6.72
N TRP A 32 -5.64 -14.33 6.80
CA TRP A 32 -4.75 -13.46 6.03
C TRP A 32 -4.90 -13.66 4.51
N ILE A 33 -4.87 -14.91 4.03
CA ILE A 33 -5.01 -15.21 2.60
C ILE A 33 -6.38 -14.76 2.11
N LEU A 34 -7.44 -15.11 2.84
CA LEU A 34 -8.81 -14.75 2.48
C LEU A 34 -8.98 -13.23 2.49
N TYR A 35 -8.37 -12.51 3.43
CA TYR A 35 -8.36 -11.05 3.41
C TYR A 35 -7.76 -10.49 2.11
N ILE A 36 -6.59 -10.97 1.68
CA ILE A 36 -5.96 -10.50 0.43
C ILE A 36 -6.85 -10.79 -0.78
N LEU A 37 -7.43 -11.98 -0.86
CA LEU A 37 -8.33 -12.40 -1.95
C LEU A 37 -9.64 -11.61 -1.99
N LEU A 38 -10.18 -11.24 -0.83
CA LEU A 38 -11.41 -10.45 -0.71
C LEU A 38 -11.15 -8.95 -0.79
N SER A 39 -9.91 -8.49 -0.60
CA SER A 39 -9.55 -7.06 -0.58
C SER A 39 -9.99 -6.26 -1.81
N PRO A 40 -10.01 -6.80 -3.05
CA PRO A 40 -10.53 -6.05 -4.19
C PRO A 40 -12.07 -6.11 -4.32
N LEU A 41 -12.76 -7.01 -3.60
CA LEU A 41 -14.21 -7.23 -3.74
C LEU A 41 -15.02 -6.22 -2.92
N TYR A 42 -15.47 -5.15 -3.57
CA TYR A 42 -16.36 -4.17 -2.95
C TYR A 42 -17.79 -4.55 -3.29
N ILE A 43 -18.57 -4.83 -2.24
CA ILE A 43 -19.99 -5.21 -2.34
C ILE A 43 -20.86 -4.09 -1.77
N PHE A 44 -20.39 -3.41 -0.73
CA PHE A 44 -21.12 -2.35 -0.06
C PHE A 44 -20.74 -0.99 -0.63
N SER A 45 -21.63 -0.02 -0.50
CA SER A 45 -21.45 1.35 -1.02
C SER A 45 -20.18 2.05 -0.49
N LYS A 46 -19.78 3.12 -1.18
CA LYS A 46 -18.63 3.96 -0.81
C LYS A 46 -18.77 4.45 0.64
N GLY A 47 -17.69 4.36 1.41
CA GLY A 47 -17.65 4.79 2.81
C GLY A 47 -18.17 3.75 3.82
N LEU A 48 -18.51 2.53 3.38
CA LEU A 48 -18.81 1.42 4.28
C LEU A 48 -17.66 0.39 4.30
N PRO A 49 -17.44 -0.31 5.44
CA PRO A 49 -16.52 -1.43 5.50
C PRO A 49 -16.91 -2.52 4.50
N GLN A 50 -15.93 -3.11 3.82
CA GLN A 50 -16.11 -4.16 2.81
C GLN A 50 -15.98 -5.56 3.45
N PRO A 51 -16.35 -6.65 2.74
CA PRO A 51 -16.24 -8.01 3.28
C PRO A 51 -14.85 -8.35 3.84
N ALA A 52 -13.78 -7.89 3.18
CA ALA A 52 -12.42 -8.05 3.68
C ALA A 52 -12.19 -7.32 5.02
N ASP A 53 -12.76 -6.13 5.20
CA ASP A 53 -12.61 -5.35 6.42
C ASP A 53 -13.33 -6.02 7.60
N TYR A 54 -14.53 -6.56 7.38
CA TYR A 54 -15.26 -7.35 8.39
C TYR A 54 -14.50 -8.61 8.79
N LEU A 55 -13.92 -9.34 7.82
CA LEU A 55 -13.08 -10.51 8.10
C LEU A 55 -11.89 -10.13 9.00
N LEU A 56 -11.22 -9.02 8.69
CA LEU A 56 -10.08 -8.54 9.47
C LEU A 56 -10.52 -8.11 10.88
N PHE A 57 -11.65 -7.42 11.00
CA PHE A 57 -12.19 -6.97 12.28
C PHE A 57 -12.59 -8.13 13.20
N PHE A 58 -13.40 -9.07 12.70
CA PHE A 58 -13.96 -10.15 13.53
C PHE A 58 -13.02 -11.34 13.73
N CYS A 59 -12.13 -11.62 12.77
CA CYS A 59 -11.23 -12.77 12.85
C CYS A 59 -9.77 -12.39 13.06
N GLY A 60 -9.30 -11.30 12.44
CA GLY A 60 -7.90 -10.85 12.53
C GLY A 60 -7.58 -10.13 13.85
N PHE A 61 -8.38 -9.15 14.24
CA PHE A 61 -8.05 -8.30 15.41
C PHE A 61 -8.17 -8.99 16.78
N PRO A 62 -9.10 -9.94 17.02
CA PRO A 62 -9.05 -10.74 18.24
C PRO A 62 -7.74 -11.52 18.37
N ALA A 63 -7.21 -12.04 17.25
CA ALA A 63 -5.91 -12.69 17.20
C ALA A 63 -4.76 -11.75 17.57
N LEU A 64 -4.83 -10.53 17.02
CA LEU A 64 -3.88 -9.46 17.30
C LEU A 64 -3.89 -9.13 18.80
N PHE A 65 -5.07 -8.99 19.38
CA PHE A 65 -5.24 -8.68 20.80
C PHE A 65 -4.65 -9.76 21.72
N VAL A 66 -4.94 -11.04 21.45
CA VAL A 66 -4.34 -12.16 22.19
C VAL A 66 -2.82 -12.15 22.05
N THR A 67 -2.30 -11.90 20.85
CA THR A 67 -0.86 -11.84 20.60
C THR A 67 -0.21 -10.66 21.34
N MET A 68 -0.87 -9.50 21.39
CA MET A 68 -0.39 -8.32 22.12
C MET A 68 -0.31 -8.56 23.63
N ILE A 69 -1.35 -9.16 24.24
CA ILE A 69 -1.36 -9.49 25.67
C ILE A 69 -0.23 -10.47 26.02
N ARG A 70 0.04 -11.43 25.14
CA ARG A 70 1.11 -12.43 25.34
C ARG A 70 2.50 -11.86 25.05
N HIS A 71 2.62 -10.74 24.35
CA HIS A 71 3.90 -10.18 23.95
C HIS A 71 4.61 -9.52 25.14
N ARG A 72 5.76 -10.07 25.53
CA ARG A 72 6.61 -9.53 26.61
C ARG A 72 7.78 -8.66 26.12
N GLY A 73 7.71 -8.17 24.88
CA GLY A 73 8.73 -7.30 24.27
C GLY A 73 8.38 -5.81 24.39
N GLY A 74 9.40 -4.96 24.33
CA GLY A 74 9.20 -3.50 24.27
C GLY A 74 8.56 -3.03 22.96
N LEU A 75 7.94 -1.85 22.99
CA LEU A 75 7.32 -1.24 21.81
C LEU A 75 8.38 -0.85 20.78
N SER A 76 8.22 -1.28 19.52
CA SER A 76 9.11 -0.84 18.44
C SER A 76 8.83 0.62 18.08
N LYS A 77 9.85 1.35 17.58
CA LYS A 77 9.69 2.72 17.08
C LYS A 77 8.57 2.83 16.03
N VAL A 78 8.45 1.81 15.18
CA VAL A 78 7.41 1.71 14.15
C VAL A 78 6.02 1.65 14.76
N PHE A 79 5.83 0.84 15.81
CA PHE A 79 4.55 0.80 16.53
C PHE A 79 4.28 2.13 17.22
N LEU A 80 5.28 2.68 17.94
CA LEU A 80 5.13 3.92 18.69
C LEU A 80 4.69 5.08 17.78
N PHE A 81 5.41 5.35 16.69
CA PHE A 81 5.08 6.49 15.81
C PHE A 81 3.75 6.29 15.08
N GLY A 82 3.45 5.08 14.60
CA GLY A 82 2.16 4.82 13.94
C GLY A 82 0.98 4.91 14.92
N PHE A 83 1.16 4.43 16.15
CA PHE A 83 0.13 4.53 17.20
C PHE A 83 -0.06 5.97 17.66
N MET A 84 1.02 6.75 17.84
CA MET A 84 0.94 8.18 18.15
C MET A 84 0.22 8.95 17.04
N PHE A 85 0.47 8.63 15.77
CA PHE A 85 -0.28 9.20 14.66
C PHE A 85 -1.77 8.88 14.76
N ALA A 86 -2.14 7.61 14.91
CA ALA A 86 -3.55 7.20 15.02
C ALA A 86 -4.26 7.77 16.26
N LEU A 87 -3.55 7.91 17.39
CA LEU A 87 -4.07 8.57 18.58
C LEU A 87 -4.25 10.07 18.37
N LEU A 88 -3.33 10.73 17.66
CA LEU A 88 -3.45 12.15 17.38
C LEU A 88 -4.66 12.44 16.48
N THR A 89 -4.88 11.64 15.43
CA THR A 89 -6.05 11.82 14.56
C THR A 89 -7.35 11.69 15.36
N MET A 90 -7.42 10.69 16.25
CA MET A 90 -8.53 10.51 17.17
C MET A 90 -8.69 11.68 18.15
N ALA A 91 -7.59 12.16 18.75
CA ALA A 91 -7.62 13.27 19.70
C ALA A 91 -8.14 14.57 19.06
N ILE A 92 -7.62 14.93 17.88
CA ILE A 92 -8.06 16.14 17.15
C ILE A 92 -9.55 16.02 16.79
N ASN A 93 -9.97 14.89 16.24
CA ASN A 93 -11.37 14.67 15.89
C ASN A 93 -12.30 14.66 17.11
N LEU A 94 -11.86 14.12 18.25
CA LEU A 94 -12.63 14.15 19.51
C LEU A 94 -12.79 15.57 20.06
N VAL A 95 -11.73 16.38 19.99
CA VAL A 95 -11.81 17.81 20.36
C VAL A 95 -12.87 18.48 19.50
N HIS A 96 -12.80 18.37 18.17
CA HIS A 96 -13.80 18.96 17.28
C HIS A 96 -15.21 18.38 17.47
N PHE A 97 -15.32 17.08 17.74
CA PHE A 97 -16.59 16.42 18.01
C PHE A 97 -17.26 16.97 19.27
N SER A 98 -16.48 17.29 20.31
CA SER A 98 -17.01 17.86 21.56
C SER A 98 -17.70 19.22 21.39
N PHE A 99 -17.38 19.95 20.31
CA PHE A 99 -18.01 21.23 19.97
C PHE A 99 -19.09 21.10 18.89
N LEU A 100 -18.89 20.21 17.91
CA LEU A 100 -19.69 20.15 16.68
C LEU A 100 -20.71 19.01 16.64
N PHE A 101 -20.53 17.97 17.47
CA PHE A 101 -21.39 16.79 17.57
C PHE A 101 -21.68 16.08 16.23
N ASP A 102 -20.74 16.16 15.28
CA ASP A 102 -20.84 15.49 13.97
C ASP A 102 -20.13 14.12 14.01
N ASP A 103 -20.89 13.05 13.79
CA ASP A 103 -20.43 11.66 13.86
C ASP A 103 -19.35 11.31 12.80
N ARG A 104 -19.25 12.08 11.71
CA ARG A 104 -18.24 11.87 10.67
C ARG A 104 -16.83 12.01 11.25
N LEU A 105 -16.63 12.93 12.19
CA LEU A 105 -15.34 13.11 12.89
C LEU A 105 -14.88 11.81 13.58
N LEU A 106 -15.81 11.10 14.22
CA LEU A 106 -15.52 9.83 14.87
C LEU A 106 -15.27 8.73 13.84
N LYS A 107 -16.06 8.68 12.76
CA LYS A 107 -15.87 7.72 11.65
C LYS A 107 -14.46 7.80 11.06
N HIS A 108 -13.96 9.01 10.81
CA HIS A 108 -12.61 9.23 10.29
C HIS A 108 -11.52 8.78 11.27
N SER A 109 -11.72 8.95 12.57
CA SER A 109 -10.82 8.42 13.61
C SER A 109 -10.76 6.89 13.61
N VAL A 110 -11.93 6.24 13.47
CA VAL A 110 -12.03 4.78 13.40
C VAL A 110 -11.29 4.24 12.18
N TYR A 111 -11.35 4.92 11.02
CA TYR A 111 -10.58 4.51 9.83
C TYR A 111 -9.08 4.45 10.09
N TYR A 112 -8.48 5.48 10.69
CA TYR A 112 -7.04 5.49 10.97
C TYR A 112 -6.64 4.42 12.01
N MET A 113 -7.47 4.21 13.03
CA MET A 113 -7.22 3.18 14.04
C MET A 113 -7.32 1.77 13.45
N PHE A 114 -8.35 1.52 12.64
CA PHE A 114 -8.55 0.26 11.92
C PHE A 114 -7.37 -0.03 10.99
N ASN A 115 -6.96 0.96 10.21
CA ASN A 115 -5.85 0.85 9.27
C ASN A 115 -4.50 0.61 9.97
N PHE A 116 -4.24 1.29 11.08
CA PHE A 116 -3.05 1.02 11.89
C PHE A 116 -3.08 -0.40 12.47
N ALA A 117 -4.23 -0.88 12.92
CA ALA A 117 -4.39 -2.27 13.37
C ALA A 117 -4.16 -3.27 12.22
N ALA A 118 -4.61 -2.98 11.00
CA ALA A 118 -4.35 -3.80 9.80
C ALA A 118 -2.85 -3.88 9.46
N PHE A 119 -2.16 -2.74 9.52
CA PHE A 119 -0.70 -2.67 9.39
C PHE A 119 -0.01 -3.54 10.45
N TYR A 120 -0.40 -3.40 11.72
CA TYR A 120 0.25 -4.15 12.80
C TYR A 120 -0.07 -5.66 12.73
N TYR A 121 -1.29 -6.03 12.35
CA TYR A 121 -1.67 -7.41 12.06
C TYR A 121 -0.74 -8.03 10.99
N THR A 122 -0.48 -7.30 9.91
CA THR A 122 0.46 -7.71 8.85
C THR A 122 1.85 -8.03 9.44
N ILE A 123 2.39 -7.15 10.29
CA ILE A 123 3.69 -7.37 10.94
C ILE A 123 3.67 -8.63 11.81
N VAL A 124 2.61 -8.83 12.60
CA VAL A 124 2.50 -10.00 13.48
C VAL A 124 2.49 -11.30 12.66
N MET A 125 1.72 -11.34 11.57
CA MET A 125 1.70 -12.50 10.67
C MET A 125 3.09 -12.80 10.09
N PHE A 126 3.78 -11.77 9.60
CA PHE A 126 5.13 -11.95 9.05
C PHE A 126 6.17 -12.30 10.12
N ARG A 127 6.05 -11.83 11.36
CA ARG A 127 7.00 -12.18 12.46
C ARG A 127 7.02 -13.66 12.77
N GLN A 128 5.87 -14.33 12.67
CA GLN A 128 5.72 -15.74 13.04
C GLN A 128 6.35 -16.68 12.00
N SER A 129 6.16 -16.41 10.71
CA SER A 129 6.70 -17.26 9.62
C SER A 129 7.00 -16.45 8.35
N PRO A 130 8.07 -15.63 8.34
CA PRO A 130 8.32 -14.67 7.28
C PRO A 130 8.38 -15.27 5.87
N GLU A 131 9.07 -16.40 5.70
CA GLU A 131 9.26 -17.04 4.39
C GLU A 131 7.95 -17.63 3.83
N ILE A 132 7.20 -18.34 4.67
CA ILE A 132 5.91 -18.94 4.29
C ILE A 132 4.90 -17.84 3.97
N LEU A 133 4.77 -16.83 4.83
CA LEU A 133 3.86 -15.71 4.58
C LEU A 133 4.24 -14.92 3.33
N ASN A 134 5.53 -14.75 3.03
CA ASN A 134 5.97 -14.11 1.79
C ASN A 134 5.43 -14.85 0.57
N ARG A 135 5.59 -16.18 0.54
CA ARG A 135 5.10 -17.04 -0.55
C ARG A 135 3.58 -17.03 -0.66
N LEU A 136 2.88 -17.21 0.46
CA LEU A 136 1.41 -17.28 0.46
C LEU A 136 0.78 -15.93 0.08
N THR A 137 1.36 -14.82 0.55
CA THR A 137 0.92 -13.48 0.16
C THR A 137 1.14 -13.26 -1.34
N TYR A 138 2.28 -13.69 -1.88
CA TYR A 138 2.53 -13.61 -3.33
C TYR A 138 1.47 -14.37 -4.14
N ILE A 139 1.16 -15.62 -3.74
CA ILE A 139 0.14 -16.44 -4.42
C ILE A 139 -1.24 -15.77 -4.33
N ALA A 140 -1.61 -15.25 -3.16
CA ALA A 140 -2.91 -14.59 -2.97
C ALA A 140 -3.03 -13.30 -3.78
N VAL A 141 -1.99 -12.47 -3.82
CA VAL A 141 -1.95 -11.25 -4.65
C VAL A 141 -2.01 -11.61 -6.14
N ALA A 142 -1.23 -12.58 -6.59
CA ALA A 142 -1.27 -13.04 -7.98
C ALA A 142 -2.67 -13.56 -8.37
N ALA A 143 -3.30 -14.35 -7.51
CA ALA A 143 -4.66 -14.83 -7.72
C ALA A 143 -5.69 -13.69 -7.77
N ALA A 144 -5.57 -12.69 -6.88
CA ALA A 144 -6.45 -11.52 -6.90
C ALA A 144 -6.28 -10.69 -8.18
N ILE A 145 -5.06 -10.53 -8.68
CA ILE A 145 -4.76 -9.87 -9.97
C ILE A 145 -5.37 -10.64 -11.13
N THR A 146 -5.15 -11.95 -11.20
CA THR A 146 -5.74 -12.78 -12.26
C THR A 146 -7.26 -12.75 -12.22
N PHE A 147 -7.86 -12.79 -11.03
CA PHE A 147 -9.31 -12.66 -10.86
C PHE A 147 -9.80 -11.30 -11.39
N GLN A 148 -9.19 -10.18 -10.99
CA GLN A 148 -9.59 -8.85 -11.48
C GLN A 148 -9.40 -8.72 -12.99
N PHE A 149 -8.29 -9.22 -13.53
CA PHE A 149 -7.98 -9.21 -14.95
C PHE A 149 -9.04 -9.93 -15.77
N ILE A 150 -9.54 -11.07 -15.27
CA ILE A 150 -10.63 -11.81 -15.91
C ILE A 150 -11.95 -11.09 -15.70
N TYR A 151 -12.25 -10.62 -14.49
CA TYR A 151 -13.56 -10.03 -14.16
C TYR A 151 -13.81 -8.68 -14.84
N ALA A 152 -12.85 -7.77 -14.79
CA ALA A 152 -13.05 -6.37 -15.15
C ALA A 152 -13.53 -6.17 -16.60
N PRO A 153 -12.97 -6.84 -17.64
CA PRO A 153 -13.43 -6.69 -19.01
C PRO A 153 -14.89 -7.07 -19.26
N PHE A 154 -15.41 -8.06 -18.52
CA PHE A 154 -16.76 -8.59 -18.75
C PHE A 154 -17.82 -7.97 -17.83
N PHE A 155 -17.43 -7.56 -16.62
CA PHE A 155 -18.38 -7.19 -15.57
C PHE A 155 -18.07 -5.88 -14.84
N GLY A 156 -16.94 -5.23 -15.13
CA GLY A 156 -16.45 -4.11 -14.31
C GLY A 156 -16.93 -2.71 -14.71
N GLY A 157 -17.67 -2.55 -15.81
CA GLY A 157 -18.14 -1.26 -16.29
C GLY A 157 -19.45 -0.80 -15.62
N ILE A 158 -19.42 0.35 -14.95
CA ILE A 158 -20.63 1.05 -14.48
C ILE A 158 -21.07 2.10 -15.51
N ASP A 159 -20.10 2.72 -16.21
CA ASP A 159 -20.30 3.66 -17.31
C ASP A 159 -19.68 3.12 -18.61
N VAL A 160 -20.16 3.59 -19.77
CA VAL A 160 -19.68 3.20 -21.10
C VAL A 160 -18.17 3.43 -21.28
N SER A 161 -17.54 4.32 -20.50
CA SER A 161 -16.14 4.70 -20.66
C SER A 161 -15.19 4.27 -19.55
N ARG A 162 -15.63 4.00 -18.31
CA ARG A 162 -14.73 3.77 -17.15
C ARG A 162 -15.04 2.49 -16.40
N ASN A 163 -14.01 1.65 -16.25
CA ASN A 163 -14.12 0.40 -15.54
C ASN A 163 -13.72 0.54 -14.06
N THR A 164 -14.46 -0.13 -13.19
CA THR A 164 -14.22 -0.15 -11.74
C THR A 164 -13.77 -1.52 -11.24
N GLY A 165 -13.77 -2.55 -12.10
CA GLY A 165 -13.58 -3.93 -11.69
C GLY A 165 -14.64 -4.31 -10.67
N THR A 166 -14.21 -4.85 -9.53
CA THR A 166 -15.11 -5.07 -8.37
C THR A 166 -15.04 -3.94 -7.35
N PHE A 167 -14.44 -2.79 -7.65
CA PHE A 167 -14.39 -1.64 -6.75
C PHE A 167 -15.59 -0.71 -6.98
N ASN A 168 -15.86 0.21 -6.04
CA ASN A 168 -16.92 1.21 -6.22
C ASN A 168 -16.49 2.41 -7.06
N ASN A 169 -15.18 2.57 -7.33
CA ASN A 169 -14.64 3.75 -7.99
C ASN A 169 -13.44 3.35 -8.88
N PRO A 170 -13.34 3.88 -10.12
CA PRO A 170 -12.18 3.62 -10.99
C PRO A 170 -10.83 3.98 -10.34
N ASN A 171 -10.78 5.04 -9.52
CA ASN A 171 -9.56 5.44 -8.81
C ASN A 171 -9.15 4.42 -7.72
N GLN A 172 -10.09 3.65 -7.17
CA GLN A 172 -9.77 2.56 -6.24
C GLN A 172 -9.11 1.40 -6.97
N LEU A 173 -9.64 1.00 -8.13
CA LEU A 173 -9.01 -0.01 -8.99
C LEU A 173 -7.60 0.41 -9.39
N ALA A 174 -7.44 1.66 -9.85
CA ALA A 174 -6.14 2.22 -10.20
C ALA A 174 -5.15 2.19 -9.03
N TYR A 175 -5.57 2.66 -7.86
CA TYR A 175 -4.69 2.68 -6.69
C TYR A 175 -4.33 1.26 -6.21
N TRP A 176 -5.28 0.33 -6.28
CA TRP A 176 -5.03 -1.07 -5.99
C TRP A 176 -4.02 -1.69 -6.97
N CYS A 177 -4.04 -1.29 -8.25
CA CYS A 177 -3.03 -1.74 -9.22
C CYS A 177 -1.62 -1.23 -8.88
N VAL A 178 -1.50 0.05 -8.51
CA VAL A 178 -0.24 0.66 -8.05
C VAL A 178 0.29 -0.07 -6.81
N LEU A 179 -0.55 -0.28 -5.80
CA LEU A 179 -0.17 -0.98 -4.57
C LEU A 179 0.15 -2.46 -4.81
N SER A 180 -0.60 -3.16 -5.66
CA SER A 180 -0.32 -4.56 -6.01
C SER A 180 1.01 -4.69 -6.74
N THR A 181 1.32 -3.77 -7.66
CA THR A 181 2.64 -3.68 -8.30
C THR A 181 3.74 -3.54 -7.24
N ALA A 182 3.55 -2.61 -6.29
CA ALA A 182 4.50 -2.35 -5.22
C ALA A 182 4.71 -3.58 -4.30
N ILE A 183 3.61 -4.25 -3.94
CA ILE A 183 3.63 -5.46 -3.11
C ILE A 183 4.36 -6.60 -3.84
N LEU A 184 4.08 -6.85 -5.13
CA LEU A 184 4.77 -7.87 -5.90
C LEU A 184 6.29 -7.65 -5.93
N ILE A 185 6.73 -6.40 -6.15
CA ILE A 185 8.14 -6.03 -6.14
C ILE A 185 8.80 -6.34 -4.79
N ILE A 186 8.14 -6.01 -3.68
CA ILE A 186 8.69 -6.27 -2.32
C ILE A 186 8.69 -7.77 -2.00
N LEU A 187 7.67 -8.52 -2.42
CA LEU A 187 7.61 -9.96 -2.19
C LEU A 187 8.67 -10.73 -3.01
N LYS A 188 9.12 -10.16 -4.14
CA LYS A 188 10.25 -10.64 -4.97
C LYS A 188 11.60 -10.00 -4.57
N ARG A 189 11.77 -9.64 -3.30
CA ARG A 189 12.99 -9.00 -2.75
C ARG A 189 14.29 -9.77 -2.95
N ASP A 190 14.25 -11.10 -3.04
CA ASP A 190 15.43 -11.98 -3.08
C ASP A 190 15.37 -13.03 -4.21
N GLN A 191 14.37 -12.93 -5.08
CA GLN A 191 14.15 -13.83 -6.21
C GLN A 191 14.13 -13.03 -7.51
N PRO A 192 14.70 -13.56 -8.60
CA PRO A 192 14.56 -12.91 -9.89
C PRO A 192 13.08 -12.89 -10.33
N PHE A 193 12.69 -11.85 -11.06
CA PHE A 193 11.38 -11.83 -11.70
C PHE A 193 11.29 -12.91 -12.77
N THR A 194 10.13 -13.55 -12.87
CA THR A 194 9.80 -14.63 -13.79
C THR A 194 8.86 -14.14 -14.89
N LEU A 195 8.58 -14.97 -15.90
CA LEU A 195 7.59 -14.64 -16.94
C LEU A 195 6.18 -14.41 -16.34
N LEU A 196 5.83 -15.14 -15.27
CA LEU A 196 4.58 -14.92 -14.56
C LEU A 196 4.54 -13.51 -13.95
N ASP A 197 5.63 -13.03 -13.37
CA ASP A 197 5.69 -11.68 -12.79
C ASP A 197 5.52 -10.60 -13.88
N LEU A 198 6.14 -10.79 -15.05
CA LEU A 198 5.95 -9.89 -16.19
C LEU A 198 4.50 -9.92 -16.70
N ALA A 199 3.87 -11.09 -16.73
CA ALA A 199 2.46 -11.23 -17.08
C ALA A 199 1.56 -10.52 -16.06
N LEU A 200 1.83 -10.65 -14.76
CA LEU A 200 1.09 -9.95 -13.70
C LEU A 200 1.24 -8.43 -13.83
N PHE A 201 2.44 -7.90 -14.11
CA PHE A 201 2.62 -6.48 -14.39
C PHE A 201 1.84 -6.03 -15.64
N GLY A 202 1.83 -6.84 -16.70
CA GLY A 202 1.01 -6.59 -17.89
C GLY A 202 -0.50 -6.55 -17.59
N MET A 203 -0.99 -7.49 -16.78
CA MET A 203 -2.39 -7.53 -16.33
C MET A 203 -2.74 -6.27 -15.52
N LEU A 204 -1.86 -5.83 -14.64
CA LEU A 204 -2.05 -4.61 -13.84
C LEU A 204 -2.05 -3.34 -14.71
N LEU A 205 -1.16 -3.24 -15.70
CA LEU A 205 -1.15 -2.12 -16.65
C LEU A 205 -2.42 -2.09 -17.51
N PHE A 206 -2.94 -3.25 -17.90
CA PHE A 206 -4.21 -3.35 -18.60
C PHE A 206 -5.40 -2.95 -17.72
N LEU A 207 -5.46 -3.42 -16.47
CA LEU A 207 -6.49 -2.97 -15.51
C LEU A 207 -6.40 -1.45 -15.26
N GLN A 208 -5.19 -0.91 -15.24
CA GLN A 208 -4.96 0.52 -15.12
C GLN A 208 -5.54 1.29 -16.31
N SER A 209 -5.37 0.81 -17.54
CA SER A 209 -5.95 1.46 -18.73
C SER A 209 -7.48 1.40 -18.71
N LEU A 210 -8.08 0.29 -18.26
CA LEU A 210 -9.53 0.18 -18.10
C LEU A 210 -10.10 1.16 -17.06
N SER A 211 -9.34 1.48 -16.01
CA SER A 211 -9.80 2.41 -14.98
C SER A 211 -9.90 3.87 -15.45
N LEU A 212 -9.11 4.25 -16.47
CA LEU A 212 -8.93 5.63 -16.94
C LEU A 212 -8.71 6.66 -15.81
N SER A 213 -8.08 6.25 -14.70
CA SER A 213 -7.66 7.18 -13.65
C SER A 213 -6.43 7.96 -14.13
N LYS A 214 -6.57 9.28 -14.33
CA LYS A 214 -5.47 10.18 -14.75
C LYS A 214 -4.21 9.98 -13.88
N ALA A 215 -4.39 10.02 -12.55
CA ALA A 215 -3.30 9.80 -11.60
C ALA A 215 -2.67 8.41 -11.74
N GLY A 216 -3.50 7.37 -11.89
CA GLY A 216 -3.01 6.00 -12.02
C GLY A 216 -2.28 5.74 -13.34
N LEU A 217 -2.72 6.36 -14.44
CA LEU A 217 -2.05 6.28 -15.75
C LEU A 217 -0.65 6.90 -15.66
N ILE A 218 -0.52 8.10 -15.08
CA ILE A 218 0.76 8.79 -14.89
C ILE A 218 1.68 7.96 -13.99
N VAL A 219 1.19 7.52 -12.83
CA VAL A 219 2.00 6.73 -11.88
C VAL A 219 2.44 5.40 -12.50
N SER A 220 1.56 4.73 -13.24
CA SER A 220 1.90 3.45 -13.88
C SER A 220 2.92 3.62 -15.01
N ALA A 221 2.84 4.71 -15.77
CA ALA A 221 3.86 5.05 -16.76
C ALA A 221 5.24 5.26 -16.11
N LEU A 222 5.29 5.92 -14.94
CA LEU A 222 6.52 6.12 -14.16
C LEU A 222 7.02 4.84 -13.47
N LEU A 223 6.14 3.88 -13.18
CA LEU A 223 6.52 2.57 -12.62
C LEU A 223 7.23 1.68 -13.64
N ILE A 224 6.94 1.80 -14.95
CA ILE A 224 7.59 1.00 -16.00
C ILE A 224 9.13 1.12 -15.95
N PRO A 225 9.74 2.32 -16.05
CA PRO A 225 11.20 2.43 -15.97
C PRO A 225 11.74 1.95 -14.62
N LEU A 226 11.03 2.21 -13.51
CA LEU A 226 11.45 1.71 -12.20
C LEU A 226 11.53 0.18 -12.19
N ILE A 227 10.53 -0.52 -12.74
CA ILE A 227 10.47 -1.98 -12.86
C ILE A 227 11.65 -2.52 -13.70
N VAL A 228 11.93 -1.89 -14.84
CA VAL A 228 13.04 -2.29 -15.74
C VAL A 228 14.39 -2.19 -15.04
N PHE A 229 14.61 -1.14 -14.26
CA PHE A 229 15.86 -0.89 -13.54
C PHE A 229 15.95 -1.57 -12.17
N LEU A 230 14.99 -2.44 -11.81
CA LEU A 230 15.10 -3.21 -10.57
C LEU A 230 16.33 -4.15 -10.62
N PRO A 231 17.04 -4.32 -9.49
CA PRO A 231 18.21 -5.21 -9.42
C PRO A 231 17.87 -6.66 -9.79
N ASN A 232 16.68 -7.13 -9.40
CA ASN A 232 16.22 -8.51 -9.61
C ASN A 232 15.57 -8.73 -10.98
N MET A 233 15.49 -7.70 -11.84
CA MET A 233 14.92 -7.82 -13.18
C MET A 233 15.89 -8.53 -14.11
N PRO A 234 15.51 -9.70 -14.70
CA PRO A 234 16.39 -10.41 -15.63
C PRO A 234 16.55 -9.65 -16.96
N ASN A 235 17.66 -9.91 -17.66
CA ASN A 235 17.99 -9.24 -18.93
C ASN A 235 16.91 -9.38 -19.99
N TYR A 236 16.26 -10.54 -20.12
CA TYR A 236 15.19 -10.74 -21.09
C TYR A 236 13.99 -9.83 -20.80
N GLY A 237 13.66 -9.58 -19.53
CA GLY A 237 12.58 -8.67 -19.14
C GLY A 237 12.92 -7.23 -19.50
N ARG A 238 14.17 -6.81 -19.23
CA ARG A 238 14.68 -5.49 -19.64
C ARG A 238 14.63 -5.30 -21.15
N ILE A 239 15.12 -6.28 -21.90
CA ILE A 239 15.12 -6.26 -23.37
C ILE A 239 13.69 -6.19 -23.90
N LEU A 240 12.78 -7.03 -23.38
CA LEU A 240 11.38 -7.04 -23.83
C LEU A 240 10.71 -5.67 -23.62
N THR A 241 10.90 -5.04 -22.46
CA THR A 241 10.34 -3.71 -22.21
C THR A 241 10.99 -2.63 -23.08
N LEU A 242 12.31 -2.65 -23.25
CA LEU A 242 13.02 -1.70 -24.10
C LEU A 242 12.64 -1.85 -25.58
N VAL A 243 12.49 -3.08 -26.08
CA VAL A 243 12.01 -3.37 -27.44
C VAL A 243 10.56 -2.90 -27.60
N GLY A 244 9.70 -3.14 -26.60
CA GLY A 244 8.33 -2.62 -26.62
C GLY A 244 8.26 -1.09 -26.68
N LEU A 245 9.07 -0.40 -25.86
CA LEU A 245 9.18 1.05 -25.86
C LEU A 245 9.78 1.58 -27.16
N PHE A 246 10.86 0.97 -27.67
CA PHE A 246 11.47 1.36 -28.92
C PHE A 246 10.53 1.13 -30.10
N ALA A 247 9.85 -0.02 -30.17
CA ALA A 247 8.84 -0.29 -31.18
C ALA A 247 7.72 0.75 -31.13
N PHE A 248 7.24 1.11 -29.93
CA PHE A 248 6.26 2.17 -29.75
C PHE A 248 6.79 3.52 -30.28
N LEU A 249 7.96 3.98 -29.85
CA LEU A 249 8.55 5.27 -30.26
C LEU A 249 8.90 5.32 -31.75
N PHE A 250 9.49 4.25 -32.29
CA PHE A 250 9.83 4.11 -33.70
C PHE A 250 8.58 4.18 -34.57
N SER A 251 7.51 3.55 -34.11
CA SER A 251 6.23 3.56 -34.80
C SER A 251 5.61 4.96 -34.85
N GLN A 252 5.76 5.77 -33.79
CA GLN A 252 5.38 7.20 -33.78
C GLN A 252 6.24 8.05 -34.73
N ALA A 253 7.52 7.72 -34.90
CA ALA A 253 8.45 8.51 -35.72
C ALA A 253 8.27 8.32 -37.23
N ILE A 254 7.86 7.14 -37.70
CA ILE A 254 7.79 6.83 -39.14
C ILE A 254 6.41 7.12 -39.73
N GLN A 255 5.32 6.85 -38.99
CA GLN A 255 3.96 6.98 -39.50
C GLN A 255 3.00 7.52 -38.43
N PRO A 256 3.17 8.77 -37.99
CA PRO A 256 2.32 9.37 -36.96
C PRO A 256 0.83 9.29 -37.36
N ASP A 257 0.49 9.61 -38.61
CA ASP A 257 -0.90 9.63 -39.08
C ASP A 257 -1.53 8.23 -39.24
N THR A 258 -0.75 7.24 -39.69
CA THR A 258 -1.27 5.87 -39.91
C THR A 258 -1.49 5.15 -38.58
N LEU A 259 -0.62 5.38 -37.60
CA LEU A 259 -0.82 4.84 -36.26
C LEU A 259 -1.88 5.60 -35.49
N GLN A 260 -1.95 6.92 -35.58
CA GLN A 260 -3.04 7.67 -34.97
C GLN A 260 -4.40 7.16 -35.48
N ARG A 261 -4.52 6.88 -36.78
CA ARG A 261 -5.73 6.26 -37.38
C ARG A 261 -6.03 4.82 -36.91
N ARG A 262 -5.00 4.01 -36.63
CA ARG A 262 -5.18 2.64 -36.10
C ARG A 262 -5.44 2.62 -34.59
N PHE A 263 -4.84 3.55 -33.85
CA PHE A 263 -5.11 3.77 -32.44
C PHE A 263 -6.50 4.35 -32.22
N THR A 264 -6.98 5.23 -33.12
CA THR A 264 -8.36 5.73 -33.06
C THR A 264 -9.41 4.65 -33.35
N GLN A 265 -9.03 3.54 -33.96
CA GLN A 265 -9.91 2.38 -34.16
C GLN A 265 -10.01 1.47 -32.93
N ILE A 266 -9.10 1.60 -31.96
CA ILE A 266 -9.15 0.86 -30.71
C ILE A 266 -9.71 1.79 -29.63
N GLU A 267 -10.98 1.62 -29.29
CA GLU A 267 -11.73 2.47 -28.34
C GLU A 267 -11.01 2.67 -27.00
N GLN A 268 -10.23 1.68 -26.54
CA GLN A 268 -9.47 1.84 -25.29
C GLN A 268 -8.31 2.82 -25.42
N PHE A 269 -7.63 2.88 -26.57
CA PHE A 269 -6.52 3.81 -26.75
C PHE A 269 -7.00 5.25 -26.94
N THR A 270 -8.12 5.46 -27.65
CA THR A 270 -8.76 6.79 -27.71
C THR A 270 -9.16 7.26 -26.32
N ALA A 271 -9.82 6.41 -25.54
CA ALA A 271 -10.25 6.78 -24.20
C ALA A 271 -9.07 7.15 -23.27
N VAL A 272 -7.94 6.45 -23.37
CA VAL A 272 -6.71 6.82 -22.64
C VAL A 272 -6.12 8.13 -23.15
N ALA A 273 -6.03 8.31 -24.48
CA ALA A 273 -5.47 9.51 -25.08
C ALA A 273 -6.30 10.76 -24.73
N ASP A 274 -7.62 10.69 -24.85
CA ASP A 274 -8.55 11.76 -24.47
C ASP A 274 -8.41 12.10 -22.99
N ARG A 275 -8.23 11.08 -22.13
CA ARG A 275 -8.05 11.30 -20.69
C ARG A 275 -6.74 12.00 -20.36
N ILE A 276 -5.68 11.75 -21.10
CA ILE A 276 -4.39 12.44 -20.95
C ILE A 276 -4.48 13.86 -21.51
N HIS A 277 -5.16 14.05 -22.64
CA HIS A 277 -5.33 15.37 -23.25
C HIS A 277 -6.10 16.33 -22.34
N ASN A 278 -7.17 15.84 -21.71
CA ASN A 278 -8.06 16.67 -20.90
C ASN A 278 -7.59 16.82 -19.44
N ILE A 279 -6.32 16.57 -19.13
CA ILE A 279 -5.78 16.75 -17.78
C ILE A 279 -5.78 18.25 -17.43
N GLY A 280 -6.45 18.61 -16.33
CA GLY A 280 -6.51 19.99 -15.85
C GLY A 280 -7.63 20.83 -16.47
N GLU A 281 -8.45 20.25 -17.35
CA GLU A 281 -9.61 20.92 -17.97
C GLU A 281 -10.93 20.64 -17.22
N GLU A 282 -10.99 19.59 -16.41
CA GLU A 282 -12.19 19.20 -15.65
C GLU A 282 -12.25 19.91 -14.28
N ASP A 283 -13.45 20.29 -13.82
CA ASP A 283 -13.62 21.00 -12.54
C ASP A 283 -13.05 20.24 -11.34
N ASP A 284 -13.15 18.91 -11.33
CA ASP A 284 -12.62 18.04 -10.28
C ASP A 284 -11.10 17.81 -10.37
N ASP A 285 -10.45 18.29 -11.43
CA ASP A 285 -8.99 18.35 -11.53
C ASP A 285 -8.40 19.60 -10.87
N SER A 286 -9.21 20.67 -10.74
CA SER A 286 -8.76 21.90 -10.10
C SER A 286 -8.45 21.71 -8.61
N ALA A 287 -7.51 22.51 -8.09
CA ALA A 287 -7.21 22.51 -6.65
C ALA A 287 -8.47 22.80 -5.81
N SER A 288 -9.33 23.69 -6.30
CA SER A 288 -10.63 24.04 -5.73
C SER A 288 -11.59 22.84 -5.68
N GLY A 289 -11.78 22.16 -6.82
CA GLY A 289 -12.63 20.97 -6.93
C GLY A 289 -12.17 19.81 -6.04
N ARG A 290 -10.87 19.77 -5.69
CA ARG A 290 -10.31 18.79 -4.74
C ARG A 290 -10.32 19.26 -3.28
N GLY A 291 -10.81 20.46 -3.01
CA GLY A 291 -11.00 21.02 -1.67
C GLY A 291 -9.77 21.69 -1.05
N TYR A 292 -8.71 21.98 -1.84
CA TYR A 292 -7.48 22.62 -1.34
C TYR A 292 -7.71 24.07 -0.88
N ASP A 293 -8.72 24.76 -1.41
CA ASP A 293 -9.03 26.15 -1.05
C ASP A 293 -9.22 26.34 0.45
N ARG A 294 -9.74 25.32 1.15
CA ARG A 294 -9.91 25.34 2.61
C ARG A 294 -8.60 25.56 3.37
N ILE A 295 -7.48 25.09 2.81
CA ILE A 295 -6.15 25.29 3.42
C ILE A 295 -5.76 26.77 3.35
N ILE A 296 -6.13 27.45 2.26
CA ILE A 296 -5.83 28.87 2.02
C ILE A 296 -6.79 29.74 2.85
N GLU A 297 -8.07 29.40 2.87
CA GLU A 297 -9.11 30.15 3.59
C GLU A 297 -8.98 30.01 5.12
N PHE A 298 -8.57 28.83 5.61
CA PHE A 298 -8.45 28.54 7.04
C PHE A 298 -7.04 28.05 7.43
N PRO A 299 -6.00 28.87 7.26
CA PRO A 299 -4.60 28.44 7.37
C PRO A 299 -4.20 28.08 8.81
N HIS A 300 -4.92 28.57 9.82
CA HIS A 300 -4.64 28.23 11.23
C HIS A 300 -4.77 26.72 11.51
N TYR A 301 -5.59 26.00 10.74
CA TYR A 301 -5.70 24.55 10.88
C TYR A 301 -4.47 23.77 10.43
N ILE A 302 -3.53 24.39 9.70
CA ILE A 302 -2.21 23.80 9.43
C ILE A 302 -1.45 23.55 10.75
N PHE A 303 -1.67 24.37 11.77
CA PHE A 303 -0.99 24.21 13.07
C PHE A 303 -1.75 23.28 14.01
N PHE A 304 -3.07 23.45 14.10
CA PHE A 304 -3.89 22.78 15.12
C PHE A 304 -4.62 21.53 14.63
N GLY A 305 -4.80 21.40 13.31
CA GLY A 305 -5.66 20.39 12.70
C GLY A 305 -7.14 20.77 12.77
N ALA A 306 -7.82 20.73 11.63
CA ALA A 306 -9.26 21.01 11.54
C ALA A 306 -10.13 19.83 12.01
N GLY A 307 -9.55 18.65 12.20
CA GLY A 307 -10.31 17.40 12.18
C GLY A 307 -10.88 17.11 10.79
N GLU A 308 -11.36 15.88 10.62
CA GLU A 308 -11.83 15.35 9.35
C GLU A 308 -13.31 15.04 9.48
N GLY A 309 -14.16 15.90 8.92
CA GLY A 309 -15.62 15.85 9.09
C GLY A 309 -16.21 17.24 9.29
N ALA A 310 -17.51 17.30 9.59
CA ALA A 310 -18.24 18.56 9.82
C ALA A 310 -17.96 19.64 8.76
N PHE A 311 -17.98 19.27 7.48
CA PHE A 311 -17.46 20.14 6.42
C PHE A 311 -18.27 21.44 6.24
N TYR A 312 -19.53 21.44 6.67
CA TYR A 312 -20.41 22.62 6.65
C TYR A 312 -19.83 23.86 7.34
N ARG A 313 -18.89 23.69 8.28
CA ARG A 313 -18.22 24.81 8.99
C ARG A 313 -17.22 25.58 8.12
N PHE A 314 -16.90 25.07 6.93
CA PHE A 314 -15.98 25.70 5.98
C PHE A 314 -16.70 26.34 4.79
N GLY A 315 -17.99 26.65 4.94
CA GLY A 315 -18.78 27.30 3.90
C GLY A 315 -19.79 26.38 3.21
N ILE A 316 -20.67 27.02 2.44
CA ILE A 316 -21.72 26.33 1.69
C ILE A 316 -21.07 25.52 0.57
N GLY A 317 -21.43 24.23 0.50
CA GLY A 317 -20.90 23.32 -0.52
C GLY A 317 -19.51 22.75 -0.22
N ALA A 318 -18.88 23.11 0.90
CA ALA A 318 -17.58 22.57 1.29
C ALA A 318 -17.61 21.04 1.39
N GLN A 319 -16.75 20.38 0.62
CA GLN A 319 -16.62 18.93 0.57
C GLN A 319 -15.35 18.46 1.30
N GLU A 320 -15.16 17.14 1.32
CA GLU A 320 -13.93 16.52 1.77
C GLU A 320 -12.72 16.98 0.91
N ILE A 321 -11.52 17.05 1.50
CA ILE A 321 -10.30 17.19 0.70
C ILE A 321 -10.03 15.83 0.07
N HIS A 322 -10.03 15.78 -1.26
CA HIS A 322 -9.84 14.55 -2.00
C HIS A 322 -8.37 14.11 -2.05
N SER A 323 -7.48 14.67 -1.24
CA SER A 323 -6.04 14.39 -1.21
C SER A 323 -5.59 13.78 0.12
N GLY A 324 -4.76 12.74 0.08
CA GLY A 324 -4.12 12.20 1.27
C GLY A 324 -3.23 13.21 1.97
N PHE A 325 -2.39 13.91 1.19
CA PHE A 325 -1.51 14.97 1.72
C PHE A 325 -2.28 16.19 2.21
N GLY A 326 -3.23 16.68 1.40
CA GLY A 326 -4.06 17.82 1.79
C GLY A 326 -4.84 17.54 3.08
N THR A 327 -5.34 16.31 3.24
CA THR A 327 -6.02 15.90 4.47
C THR A 327 -5.08 15.83 5.67
N LEU A 328 -3.87 15.25 5.53
CA LEU A 328 -2.90 15.24 6.63
C LEU A 328 -2.57 16.66 7.12
N ILE A 329 -2.29 17.57 6.18
CA ILE A 329 -1.92 18.94 6.48
C ILE A 329 -3.09 19.70 7.12
N PHE A 330 -4.28 19.63 6.51
CA PHE A 330 -5.42 20.42 6.95
C PHE A 330 -6.12 19.83 8.18
N SER A 331 -6.45 18.54 8.14
CA SER A 331 -7.24 17.90 9.19
C SER A 331 -6.44 17.56 10.44
N TYR A 332 -5.13 17.28 10.31
CA TYR A 332 -4.31 16.85 11.45
C TYR A 332 -3.10 17.76 11.74
N GLY A 333 -2.93 18.81 10.94
CA GLY A 333 -1.90 19.81 11.14
C GLY A 333 -0.47 19.27 11.02
N ILE A 334 0.49 20.12 11.36
CA ILE A 334 1.91 19.80 11.32
C ILE A 334 2.26 18.63 12.24
N ALA A 335 1.60 18.50 13.39
CA ALA A 335 1.80 17.38 14.30
C ALA A 335 1.42 16.04 13.64
N GLY A 336 0.27 15.98 12.94
CA GLY A 336 -0.16 14.80 12.19
C GLY A 336 0.81 14.44 11.08
N VAL A 337 1.24 15.43 10.30
CA VAL A 337 2.26 15.24 9.25
C VAL A 337 3.56 14.70 9.85
N LEU A 338 4.06 15.28 10.95
CA LEU A 338 5.30 14.85 11.59
C LEU A 338 5.23 13.41 12.10
N PHE A 339 4.19 13.03 12.84
CA PHE A 339 4.06 11.65 13.31
C PHE A 339 3.88 10.65 12.16
N PHE A 340 3.13 11.02 11.13
CA PHE A 340 2.99 10.19 9.94
C PHE A 340 4.33 10.00 9.21
N LEU A 341 5.11 11.08 9.01
CA LEU A 341 6.43 10.99 8.39
C LEU A 341 7.44 10.20 9.24
N MET A 342 7.42 10.36 10.56
CA MET A 342 8.25 9.55 11.47
C MET A 342 7.86 8.07 11.39
N PHE A 343 6.56 7.76 11.31
CA PHE A 343 6.06 6.41 11.11
C PHE A 343 6.55 5.80 9.79
N ILE A 344 6.36 6.50 8.67
CA ILE A 344 6.81 6.06 7.35
C ILE A 344 8.33 5.88 7.31
N SER A 345 9.09 6.82 7.88
CA SER A 345 10.54 6.75 7.98
C SER A 345 11.00 5.53 8.79
N ALA A 346 10.30 5.20 9.87
CA ALA A 346 10.59 4.03 10.68
C ALA A 346 10.25 2.71 9.94
N VAL A 347 9.17 2.69 9.14
CA VAL A 347 8.80 1.54 8.30
C VAL A 347 9.88 1.26 7.27
N PHE A 348 10.36 2.29 6.58
CA PHE A 348 11.33 2.17 5.47
C PHE A 348 12.80 2.21 5.90
N TYR A 349 13.08 2.37 7.19
CA TYR A 349 14.44 2.46 7.71
C TYR A 349 15.31 1.29 7.22
N ARG A 350 16.47 1.60 6.61
CA ARG A 350 17.42 0.64 6.01
C ARG A 350 16.85 -0.29 4.93
N LEU A 351 15.73 0.05 4.30
CA LEU A 351 15.30 -0.60 3.08
C LEU A 351 16.17 -0.17 1.88
N PRO A 352 16.28 -0.98 0.82
CA PRO A 352 16.94 -0.59 -0.42
C PRO A 352 16.31 0.67 -1.06
N THR A 353 17.13 1.51 -1.71
CA THR A 353 16.71 2.81 -2.30
C THR A 353 15.53 2.69 -3.26
N HIS A 354 15.43 1.62 -4.03
CA HIS A 354 14.32 1.43 -4.98
C HIS A 354 12.95 1.29 -4.28
N TYR A 355 12.90 0.89 -3.01
CA TYR A 355 11.65 0.90 -2.23
C TYR A 355 11.23 2.30 -1.81
N TYR A 356 12.17 3.24 -1.63
CA TYR A 356 11.83 4.65 -1.41
C TYR A 356 11.25 5.28 -2.69
N LEU A 357 11.79 4.94 -3.86
CA LEU A 357 11.22 5.38 -5.14
C LEU A 357 9.79 4.83 -5.31
N LEU A 358 9.59 3.56 -4.97
CA LEU A 358 8.27 2.92 -4.99
C LEU A 358 7.28 3.60 -4.04
N LEU A 359 7.72 3.94 -2.82
CA LEU A 359 6.92 4.72 -1.88
C LEU A 359 6.57 6.11 -2.45
N GLY A 360 7.51 6.75 -3.13
CA GLY A 360 7.28 8.00 -3.85
C GLY A 360 6.17 7.88 -4.90
N MET A 361 6.14 6.78 -5.66
CA MET A 361 5.06 6.51 -6.64
C MET A 361 3.71 6.30 -5.97
N VAL A 362 3.66 5.58 -4.85
CA VAL A 362 2.44 5.39 -4.05
C VAL A 362 1.91 6.72 -3.50
N PHE A 363 2.80 7.63 -3.10
CA PHE A 363 2.44 8.97 -2.63
C PHE A 363 2.06 9.92 -3.77
N LEU A 364 2.69 9.81 -4.94
CA LEU A 364 2.32 10.63 -6.11
C LEU A 364 0.84 10.46 -6.47
N PHE A 365 0.32 9.22 -6.37
CA PHE A 365 -1.11 8.95 -6.52
C PHE A 365 -1.98 9.67 -5.45
N GLY A 366 -1.43 9.86 -4.25
CA GLY A 366 -2.08 10.52 -3.11
C GLY A 366 -2.19 12.03 -3.18
N ILE A 367 -1.57 12.67 -4.16
CA ILE A 367 -1.69 14.12 -4.37
C ILE A 367 -3.13 14.48 -4.79
N PRO A 368 -3.68 13.89 -5.87
CA PRO A 368 -5.07 14.15 -6.27
C PRO A 368 -6.11 13.29 -5.54
N HIS A 369 -5.69 12.20 -4.86
CA HIS A 369 -6.61 11.21 -4.29
C HIS A 369 -6.35 10.91 -2.81
N GLN A 370 -7.41 10.56 -2.06
CA GLN A 370 -7.33 10.17 -0.66
C GLN A 370 -6.83 8.71 -0.56
N ASN A 371 -5.51 8.56 -0.62
CA ASN A 371 -4.85 7.25 -0.67
C ASN A 371 -4.57 6.65 0.71
N ILE A 372 -4.39 7.49 1.75
CA ILE A 372 -3.98 7.05 3.09
C ILE A 372 -5.11 6.30 3.80
N ARG A 373 -6.38 6.55 3.48
CA ARG A 373 -7.50 5.80 4.07
C ARG A 373 -7.67 4.40 3.51
N PHE A 374 -7.02 4.07 2.40
CA PHE A 374 -7.18 2.77 1.77
C PHE A 374 -6.44 1.69 2.57
N THR A 375 -7.14 0.71 3.14
CA THR A 375 -6.54 -0.32 4.01
C THR A 375 -5.36 -1.03 3.35
N TYR A 376 -5.43 -1.28 2.04
CA TYR A 376 -4.38 -1.95 1.28
C TYR A 376 -3.05 -1.16 1.26
N PHE A 377 -3.06 0.17 1.44
CA PHE A 377 -1.85 0.97 1.65
C PHE A 377 -1.13 0.57 2.94
N TRP A 378 -1.87 0.39 4.03
CA TRP A 378 -1.33 -0.02 5.32
C TRP A 378 -0.80 -1.45 5.30
N ILE A 379 -1.43 -2.33 4.52
CA ILE A 379 -0.93 -3.67 4.23
C ILE A 379 0.41 -3.60 3.47
N PHE A 380 0.51 -2.76 2.44
CA PHE A 380 1.76 -2.49 1.72
C PHE A 380 2.86 -2.02 2.68
N LEU A 381 2.58 -1.07 3.59
CA LEU A 381 3.55 -0.63 4.60
C LEU A 381 4.00 -1.79 5.51
N GLY A 382 3.07 -2.66 5.93
CA GLY A 382 3.36 -3.82 6.76
C GLY A 382 4.27 -4.83 6.05
N ILE A 383 4.00 -5.10 4.76
CA ILE A 383 4.82 -5.97 3.91
C ILE A 383 6.20 -5.34 3.67
N ALA A 384 6.29 -4.02 3.46
CA ALA A 384 7.57 -3.31 3.36
C ALA A 384 8.40 -3.48 4.65
N HIS A 385 7.79 -3.24 5.81
CA HIS A 385 8.46 -3.44 7.10
C HIS A 385 8.91 -4.89 7.32
N SER A 386 8.16 -5.86 6.80
CA SER A 386 8.48 -7.29 6.93
C SER A 386 9.81 -7.70 6.28
N HIS A 387 10.42 -6.84 5.47
CA HIS A 387 11.73 -7.08 4.85
C HIS A 387 12.80 -7.46 5.87
N HIS A 388 12.89 -6.73 6.97
CA HIS A 388 13.86 -7.03 8.03
C HIS A 388 13.61 -8.39 8.69
N LEU A 389 12.33 -8.75 8.85
CA LEU A 389 11.92 -10.03 9.42
C LEU A 389 12.27 -11.19 8.50
N TYR A 390 12.06 -11.01 7.20
CA TYR A 390 12.35 -12.00 6.16
C TYR A 390 13.84 -12.35 6.12
N TYR A 391 14.72 -11.36 5.98
CA TYR A 391 16.16 -11.61 5.92
C TYR A 391 16.71 -12.17 7.24
N ALA A 392 16.21 -11.70 8.39
CA ALA A 392 16.60 -12.24 9.69
C ALA A 392 16.21 -13.73 9.87
N ALA A 393 15.07 -14.17 9.33
CA ALA A 393 14.67 -15.58 9.36
C ALA A 393 15.50 -16.43 8.40
N ARG A 394 15.74 -15.92 7.18
CA ARG A 394 16.55 -16.62 6.16
C ARG A 394 17.98 -16.86 6.65
N ASP A 395 18.61 -15.86 7.28
CA ASP A 395 19.95 -16.00 7.86
C ASP A 395 20.02 -17.04 8.97
N LYS A 396 18.98 -17.13 9.82
CA LYS A 396 18.86 -18.16 10.86
C LYS A 396 18.73 -19.55 10.24
N ASN A 397 17.89 -19.70 9.23
CA ASN A 397 17.69 -20.97 8.52
C ASN A 397 18.97 -21.44 7.82
N TYR A 398 19.71 -20.52 7.18
CA TYR A 398 21.00 -20.80 6.55
C TYR A 398 22.05 -21.30 7.57
N LYS A 399 22.18 -20.61 8.72
CA LYS A 399 23.09 -21.04 9.80
C LYS A 399 22.71 -22.41 10.36
N LYS A 400 21.43 -22.69 10.57
CA LYS A 400 20.94 -24.00 11.06
C LYS A 400 21.27 -25.13 10.10
N LYS A 401 21.09 -24.91 8.79
CA LYS A 401 21.41 -25.88 7.74
C LYS A 401 22.92 -26.18 7.66
N ASN A 402 23.77 -25.16 7.76
CA ASN A 402 25.22 -25.34 7.78
C ASN A 402 25.71 -26.11 9.02
N LEU A 403 25.13 -25.84 10.20
CA LEU A 403 25.41 -26.57 11.43
C LEU A 403 25.01 -28.05 11.33
N SER A 404 23.90 -28.39 10.65
CA SER A 404 23.52 -29.79 10.42
C SER A 404 24.48 -30.51 9.49
N TYR A 405 24.99 -29.87 8.43
CA TYR A 405 25.97 -30.48 7.54
C TYR A 405 27.30 -30.78 8.25
N GLN A 406 27.76 -29.86 9.10
CA GLN A 406 28.99 -30.07 9.90
C GLN A 406 28.86 -31.20 10.92
N LYS A 407 27.64 -31.53 11.38
CA LYS A 407 27.37 -32.66 12.28
C LYS A 407 27.24 -34.00 11.56
N ILE A 408 26.96 -34.01 10.26
CA ILE A 408 26.87 -35.23 9.44
C ILE A 408 28.25 -35.64 8.90
N GLN A 409 29.18 -34.68 8.79
CA GLN A 409 30.56 -34.91 8.33
C GLN A 409 31.54 -35.30 9.46
N LYS A 410 31.09 -35.33 10.71
CA LYS A 410 31.81 -35.85 11.88
C LYS A 410 31.11 -37.12 12.33
#